data_AF-A0AAV8WS97-F1
#
_entry.id   AF-A0AAV8WS97-F1
#
_cell.length_a   1.000
_cell.length_b   1.000
_cell.length_c   1.000
_cell.angle_alpha   90.00
_cell.angle_beta   90.00
_cell.angle_gamma   90.00
#
_symmetry.space_group_name_H-M   'P 1'
#
loop_
_entity.id
_entity.type
_entity.pdbx_description
1 polymer ?
#
loop_
_entity_poly.entity_id
_entity_poly.type
_entity_poly.pdbx_seq_one_letter_code
_entity_poly.pdbx_strand_id
1 'polypeptide(L)'
;MPRVYVRKTNRQFPPGDLAAAVADVLQNNFSIRKSTELHNVKKSRPCNDVKKVRTYGIENVCFKPQYLTTQVITTEMEDRFQEYLLTCSDMFHGHTPKATRRL
;
A
#
# COMPACT_ATOMS: atom_id res chain seq x y z
N MET A 1 -18.40 13.40 19.70
CA MET A 1 -18.31 13.50 18.23
C MET A 1 -17.10 12.71 17.76
N PRO A 2 -17.24 11.74 16.85
CA PRO A 2 -16.10 11.02 16.30
C PRO A 2 -15.21 11.98 15.51
N ARG A 3 -13.89 11.94 15.75
CA ARG A 3 -12.93 12.83 15.09
C ARG A 3 -12.75 12.40 13.63
N VAL A 4 -13.18 13.23 12.69
CA VAL A 4 -12.91 13.00 11.26
C VAL A 4 -11.46 13.41 10.97
N TYR A 5 -10.60 12.42 10.72
CA TYR A 5 -9.20 12.68 10.40
C TYR A 5 -9.04 13.09 8.93
N VAL A 6 -8.56 14.31 8.69
CA VAL A 6 -8.17 14.77 7.35
C VAL A 6 -6.66 14.60 7.17
N ARG A 7 -6.24 13.81 6.17
CA ARG A 7 -4.82 13.67 5.82
C ARG A 7 -4.29 14.99 5.24
N LYS A 8 -3.31 15.60 5.91
CA LYS A 8 -2.68 16.86 5.48
C LYS A 8 -1.73 16.72 4.29
N THR A 9 -1.30 15.51 3.94
CA THR A 9 -0.32 15.31 2.86
C THR A 9 -0.67 14.09 2.02
N ASN A 10 -0.67 14.29 0.70
CA ASN A 10 -0.57 13.19 -0.24
C ASN A 10 0.89 12.68 -0.25
N ARG A 11 1.05 11.37 -0.09
CA ARG A 11 2.35 10.66 -0.08
C ARG A 11 2.39 9.56 -1.15
N GLN A 12 1.42 9.55 -2.06
CA GLN A 12 1.36 8.62 -3.18
C GLN A 12 2.30 9.09 -4.29
N PHE A 13 2.95 8.13 -4.91
CA PHE A 13 3.71 8.26 -6.15
C PHE A 13 3.52 6.95 -6.94
N PRO A 14 3.71 6.99 -8.27
CA PRO A 14 3.63 5.79 -9.10
C PRO A 14 4.56 4.68 -8.61
N PRO A 15 4.13 3.41 -8.68
CA PRO A 15 4.98 2.29 -8.33
C PRO A 15 6.20 2.24 -9.28
N GLY A 16 7.41 2.36 -8.73
CA GLY A 16 8.66 2.31 -9.50
C GLY A 16 9.44 3.62 -9.53
N ASP A 17 8.77 4.77 -9.44
CA ASP A 17 9.41 6.10 -9.50
C ASP A 17 10.45 6.31 -8.39
N LEU A 18 10.19 5.76 -7.21
CA LEU A 18 11.15 5.84 -6.11
C LEU A 18 12.42 5.02 -6.40
N ALA A 19 12.28 3.85 -7.02
CA ALA A 19 13.43 3.02 -7.40
C ALA A 19 14.25 3.70 -8.51
N ALA A 20 13.57 4.26 -9.51
CA ALA A 20 14.21 5.03 -10.58
C ALA A 20 14.94 6.26 -10.04
N ALA A 21 14.31 7.01 -9.13
CA ALA A 21 14.91 8.17 -8.50
C ALA A 21 16.20 7.82 -7.72
N VAL A 22 16.20 6.70 -7.01
CA VAL A 22 17.38 6.21 -6.27
C VAL A 22 18.46 5.72 -7.25
N ALA A 23 18.09 5.02 -8.32
CA ALA A 23 19.02 4.57 -9.36
C ALA A 23 19.72 5.77 -10.04
N ASP A 24 18.99 6.83 -10.37
CA ASP A 24 19.57 8.05 -10.97
C ASP A 24 20.62 8.72 -10.08
N VAL A 25 20.42 8.69 -8.77
CA VAL A 25 21.38 9.28 -7.83
C VAL A 25 22.64 8.41 -7.69
N LEU A 26 22.50 7.09 -7.78
CA LEU A 26 23.59 6.15 -7.56
C LEU A 26 24.39 5.82 -8.83
N GLN A 27 23.71 5.68 -9.97
CA GLN A 27 24.30 5.27 -11.24
C GLN A 27 24.60 6.48 -12.13
N ASN A 28 23.66 7.42 -12.22
CA ASN A 28 23.77 8.59 -13.11
C ASN A 28 24.38 9.82 -12.42
N ASN A 29 24.80 9.71 -11.15
CA ASN A 29 25.35 10.80 -10.33
C ASN A 29 24.47 12.06 -10.29
N PHE A 30 23.15 11.91 -10.40
CA PHE A 30 22.24 13.05 -10.31
C PHE A 30 22.16 13.57 -8.88
N SER A 31 21.97 14.88 -8.75
CA SER A 31 21.62 15.45 -7.44
C SER A 31 20.25 14.94 -7.01
N ILE A 32 20.09 14.71 -5.70
CA ILE A 32 18.81 14.25 -5.13
C ILE A 32 17.67 15.18 -5.55
N ARG A 33 17.92 16.49 -5.63
CA ARG A 33 16.92 17.48 -6.05
C ARG A 33 16.45 17.26 -7.49
N LYS A 34 17.40 17.09 -8.42
CA LYS A 34 17.11 16.86 -9.84
C LYS A 34 16.33 15.56 -10.04
N SER A 35 16.76 14.48 -9.40
CA SER A 35 16.08 13.19 -9.47
C SER A 35 14.65 13.26 -8.90
N THR A 36 14.45 13.98 -7.78
CA THR A 36 13.12 14.13 -7.17
C THR A 36 12.13 14.94 -8.01
N GLU A 37 12.63 15.93 -8.76
CA GLU A 37 11.83 16.73 -9.67
C GLU A 37 11.41 15.92 -10.91
N LEU A 38 12.30 15.06 -11.42
CA LEU A 38 12.01 14.19 -12.58
C LEU A 38 10.95 13.13 -12.26
N HIS A 39 11.05 12.50 -11.09
CA HIS A 39 10.19 11.36 -10.70
C HIS A 39 9.02 11.75 -9.79
N ASN A 40 8.77 13.05 -9.59
CA ASN A 40 7.70 13.56 -8.72
C ASN A 40 7.68 12.94 -7.29
N VAL A 41 8.86 12.65 -6.73
CA VAL A 41 8.99 12.05 -5.38
C VAL A 41 9.43 13.11 -4.38
N LYS A 42 8.91 13.08 -3.14
CA LYS A 42 9.39 13.98 -2.07
C LYS A 42 10.83 13.67 -1.68
N LYS A 43 11.68 14.71 -1.65
CA LYS A 43 13.12 14.66 -1.33
C LYS A 43 13.53 13.81 -0.12
N SER A 44 12.72 13.80 0.94
CA SER A 44 13.05 13.05 2.16
C SER A 44 13.16 11.54 1.95
N ARG A 45 12.36 10.96 1.04
CA ARG A 45 12.32 9.52 0.79
C ARG A 45 13.58 9.03 0.06
N PRO A 46 13.92 9.54 -1.14
CA PRO A 46 15.13 9.13 -1.85
C PRO A 46 16.40 9.40 -1.05
N CYS A 47 16.44 10.47 -0.24
CA CYS A 47 17.58 10.73 0.64
C CYS A 47 17.80 9.60 1.67
N ASN A 48 16.74 9.13 2.30
CA ASN A 48 16.82 8.01 3.25
C ASN A 48 17.16 6.70 2.55
N ASP A 49 16.58 6.46 1.38
CA ASP A 49 16.75 5.21 0.66
C ASP A 49 18.14 5.12 0.01
N VAL A 50 18.69 6.21 -0.52
CA VAL A 50 20.09 6.28 -0.98
C VAL A 50 21.06 5.97 0.16
N LYS A 51 20.81 6.47 1.37
CA LYS A 51 21.64 6.13 2.55
C LYS A 51 21.56 4.63 2.87
N LYS A 52 20.35 4.07 2.91
CA LYS A 52 20.14 2.63 3.16
C LYS A 52 20.80 1.76 2.09
N VAL A 53 20.67 2.14 0.83
CA VAL A 53 21.27 1.41 -0.28
C VAL A 53 22.81 1.45 -0.17
N ARG A 54 23.40 2.57 0.22
CA ARG A 54 24.84 2.66 0.45
C ARG A 54 25.32 1.77 1.61
N THR A 55 24.48 1.55 2.62
CA THR A 55 24.85 0.71 3.78
C THR A 55 24.59 -0.77 3.56
N TYR A 56 23.50 -1.14 2.88
CA TYR A 56 23.03 -2.52 2.77
C TYR A 56 23.12 -3.10 1.36
N GLY A 57 23.39 -2.30 0.34
CA GLY A 57 23.31 -2.69 -1.07
C GLY A 57 21.89 -2.58 -1.65
N ILE A 58 21.78 -2.39 -2.98
CA ILE A 58 20.49 -2.20 -3.67
C ILE A 58 19.57 -3.42 -3.48
N GLU A 59 20.13 -4.61 -3.54
CA GLU A 59 19.40 -5.89 -3.49
C GLU A 59 18.65 -6.09 -2.15
N ASN A 60 19.15 -5.46 -1.08
CA ASN A 60 18.58 -5.58 0.26
C ASN A 60 17.57 -4.48 0.60
N VAL A 61 17.27 -3.57 -0.35
CA VAL A 61 16.34 -2.46 -0.13
C VAL A 61 15.05 -2.67 -0.93
N CYS A 62 13.94 -2.83 -0.20
CA CYS A 62 12.62 -2.89 -0.81
C CYS A 62 12.03 -1.49 -0.97
N PHE A 63 11.81 -1.07 -2.22
CA PHE A 63 11.18 0.23 -2.56
C PHE A 63 9.64 0.17 -2.61
N LYS A 64 9.05 -1.02 -2.45
CA LYS A 64 7.60 -1.20 -2.49
C LYS A 64 6.97 -0.80 -1.14
N PRO A 65 5.74 -0.27 -1.14
CA PRO A 65 5.03 -0.03 0.11
C PRO A 65 4.80 -1.35 0.84
N GLN A 66 5.15 -1.40 2.12
CA GLN A 66 4.99 -2.59 2.96
C GLN A 66 3.53 -2.64 3.46
N TYR A 67 2.62 -3.13 2.63
CA TYR A 67 1.20 -3.26 2.98
C TYR A 67 0.93 -4.38 3.99
N LEU A 68 1.74 -5.46 3.92
CA LEU A 68 1.61 -6.65 4.75
C LEU A 68 1.81 -6.38 6.26
N THR A 69 2.65 -5.41 6.63
CA THR A 69 2.89 -5.10 8.06
C THR A 69 1.70 -4.43 8.74
N THR A 70 0.78 -3.86 7.97
CA THR A 70 -0.43 -3.22 8.49
C THR A 70 -1.68 -4.09 8.36
N GLN A 71 -1.54 -5.31 7.83
CA GLN A 71 -2.66 -6.22 7.65
C GLN A 71 -3.05 -6.81 9.01
N VAL A 72 -4.25 -6.45 9.49
CA VAL A 72 -4.80 -6.93 10.76
C VAL A 72 -5.49 -8.28 10.58
N ILE A 73 -6.10 -8.50 9.41
CA ILE A 73 -6.85 -9.72 9.07
C ILE A 73 -5.95 -10.56 8.16
N THR A 74 -5.59 -11.76 8.59
CA THR A 74 -4.78 -12.68 7.76
C THR A 74 -5.59 -13.15 6.55
N THR A 75 -4.90 -13.62 5.51
CA THR A 75 -5.54 -14.14 4.30
C THR A 75 -6.54 -15.27 4.63
N GLU A 76 -6.18 -16.17 5.55
CA GLU A 76 -7.08 -17.23 6.02
C GLU A 76 -8.37 -16.70 6.69
N MET A 77 -8.28 -15.57 7.39
CA MET A 77 -9.45 -14.94 8.00
C MET A 77 -10.32 -14.26 6.94
N GLU A 78 -9.72 -13.66 5.90
CA GLU A 78 -10.46 -13.10 4.77
C GLU A 78 -11.23 -14.19 4.02
N ASP A 79 -10.60 -15.34 3.77
CA ASP A 79 -11.25 -16.50 3.13
C ASP A 79 -12.46 -16.99 3.95
N ARG A 80 -12.30 -17.15 5.27
CA ARG A 80 -13.42 -17.53 6.16
C ARG A 80 -14.53 -16.48 6.19
N PHE A 81 -14.20 -15.20 6.16
CA PHE A 81 -15.21 -14.15 6.08
C PHE A 81 -15.96 -14.18 4.77
N GLN A 82 -15.28 -14.44 3.65
CA GLN A 82 -15.91 -14.59 2.35
C GLN A 82 -16.90 -15.76 2.36
N GLU A 83 -16.48 -16.93 2.84
CA GLU A 83 -17.35 -18.11 2.96
C GLU A 83 -18.56 -17.83 3.83
N TYR A 84 -18.37 -17.13 4.96
CA TYR A 84 -19.46 -16.73 5.85
C TYR A 84 -20.46 -15.79 5.16
N LEU A 85 -19.97 -14.79 4.41
CA LEU A 85 -20.85 -13.87 3.70
C LEU A 85 -21.66 -14.56 2.59
N LEU A 86 -21.04 -15.49 1.87
CA LEU A 86 -21.71 -16.29 0.84
C LEU A 86 -22.76 -17.24 1.45
N THR A 87 -22.42 -17.92 2.54
CA THR A 87 -23.40 -18.76 3.26
C THR A 87 -24.56 -17.92 3.83
N CYS A 88 -24.29 -16.70 4.31
CA CYS A 88 -25.32 -15.77 4.73
C CYS A 88 -26.21 -15.27 3.59
N SER A 89 -25.65 -15.01 2.40
CA SER A 89 -26.48 -14.63 1.24
C SER A 89 -27.37 -15.78 0.79
N ASP A 90 -26.84 -17.00 0.83
CA ASP A 90 -27.55 -18.20 0.35
C ASP A 90 -28.60 -18.69 1.35
N MET A 91 -28.40 -18.49 2.66
CA MET A 91 -29.32 -18.95 3.72
C MET A 91 -30.77 -18.51 3.54
N PHE A 92 -30.99 -17.36 2.92
CA PHE A 92 -32.34 -16.88 2.62
C PHE A 92 -32.50 -16.49 1.15
N HIS A 93 -31.59 -16.88 0.25
CA HIS A 93 -31.56 -16.45 -1.15
C HIS A 93 -31.68 -14.91 -1.31
N GLY A 94 -31.06 -14.15 -0.42
CA GLY A 94 -31.19 -12.69 -0.37
C GLY A 94 -32.52 -12.15 0.18
N HIS A 95 -33.40 -13.00 0.72
CA HIS A 95 -34.65 -12.59 1.38
C HIS A 95 -34.49 -12.43 2.89
N THR A 96 -35.47 -11.77 3.53
CA THR A 96 -35.55 -11.76 5.00
C THR A 96 -36.19 -13.07 5.50
N PRO A 97 -35.91 -13.51 6.75
CA PRO A 97 -36.51 -14.72 7.31
C PRO A 97 -38.05 -14.75 7.30
N LYS A 98 -38.69 -13.57 7.33
CA LYS A 98 -40.15 -13.45 7.20
C LYS A 98 -40.63 -13.64 5.76
N ALA A 99 -39.83 -13.22 4.78
CA ALA A 99 -40.14 -13.34 3.36
C ALA A 99 -39.92 -14.77 2.85
N THR A 100 -38.89 -15.48 3.33
CA THR A 100 -38.68 -16.90 2.98
C THR A 100 -39.79 -17.83 3.48
N ARG A 101 -40.45 -17.53 4.60
CA ARG A 101 -41.63 -18.29 5.07
C ARG A 101 -42.87 -18.18 4.17
N ARG A 102 -42.88 -17.26 3.22
CA ARG A 102 -44.01 -17.01 2.30
C ARG A 102 -43.81 -17.65 0.92
N LEU A 103 -42.64 -18.20 0.65
CA LEU A 103 -42.34 -19.06 -0.51
C LEU A 103 -42.72 -20.50 -0.18
#